data_AF-A0A0E0KJ04-F1
#
_entry.id   AF-A0A0E0KJ04-F1
#
_cell.length_a   1.000
_cell.length_b   1.000
_cell.length_c   1.000
_cell.angle_alpha   90.00
_cell.angle_beta   90.00
_cell.angle_gamma   90.00
#
_symmetry.space_group_name_H-M   'P 1'
#
loop_
_entity.id
_entity.type
_entity.pdbx_description
1 polymer ?
#
loop_
_entity_poly.entity_id
_entity_poly.type
_entity_poly.pdbx_seq_one_letter_code
_entity_poly.pdbx_strand_id
1 'polypeptide(L)'
;MAFCTPTATTPHATPPPLTSSWKQLAFCNSSRLTGATAAAAGGVQRARSAGVSLEVRALAPASTSTSTAAVAAPSPPNVDYLAAEFAGHGVSFEAVGGSCAVKMELRNGSAAHVLLPGGLVTSYKPAMWHGAPTEVLHTTVAEGPGGRAVIRGGVSLDLRCAAASAGGDGMPPWSPSGAWSLRDVRGSPTGSIEVELASAAPPEESSGGVEARYVVTLHPEALASEFTVRNATSPSPVALSAAVSTHLRVSTPDATYAVGLQGSDYRAMDPALSEFAIVPPDFMSRTSSSSSPSATTLAQRWATKGFDAVLSAGGGAAAQEPDGEEDDDYKRMTAEMCRIYSHAPRQFTIIDRGRRNSICVQRRGFEEVYVFSPGSKYQWYGKYAYVCVGPTMLEPIVLSSGATWSGAQYLRNPNL
;
A
#
# COMPACT_ATOMS: atom_id res chain seq x y z
N MET A 1 -61.91 39.61 6.61
CA MET A 1 -63.19 39.07 7.13
C MET A 1 -63.68 38.03 6.13
N ALA A 2 -64.04 36.79 6.41
CA ALA A 2 -64.20 36.02 7.64
C ALA A 2 -63.93 34.52 7.33
N PHE A 3 -63.65 33.75 8.38
CA PHE A 3 -63.30 32.34 8.42
C PHE A 3 -64.47 31.40 8.06
N CYS A 4 -64.15 30.19 7.57
CA CYS A 4 -64.70 28.91 8.08
C CYS A 4 -63.74 27.75 7.76
N THR A 5 -63.54 26.89 8.75
CA THR A 5 -62.66 25.71 8.82
C THR A 5 -63.25 24.48 8.13
N PRO A 6 -62.45 23.39 7.98
CA PRO A 6 -62.82 22.18 8.72
C PRO A 6 -61.65 21.42 9.37
N THR A 7 -62.06 20.56 10.30
CA THR A 7 -61.32 19.81 11.32
C THR A 7 -60.79 18.44 10.82
N ALA A 8 -59.75 17.96 11.53
CA ALA A 8 -59.02 16.68 11.56
C ALA A 8 -59.88 15.37 11.42
N THR A 9 -59.40 14.14 11.21
CA THR A 9 -58.12 13.44 11.47
C THR A 9 -58.20 12.02 10.84
N THR A 10 -57.11 11.45 10.33
CA THR A 10 -56.86 9.98 10.31
C THR A 10 -55.36 9.72 10.43
N PRO A 11 -54.92 8.67 11.15
CA PRO A 11 -53.52 8.48 11.55
C PRO A 11 -52.71 7.79 10.45
N HIS A 12 -51.50 8.29 10.19
CA HIS A 12 -50.53 7.62 9.31
C HIS A 12 -49.73 6.61 10.14
N ALA A 13 -49.79 5.34 9.74
CA ALA A 13 -49.07 4.25 10.36
C ALA A 13 -47.54 4.42 10.24
N THR A 14 -46.84 4.17 11.33
CA THR A 14 -45.38 4.07 11.44
C THR A 14 -44.92 2.72 10.89
N PRO A 15 -43.96 2.65 9.95
CA PRO A 15 -43.36 1.38 9.56
C PRO A 15 -42.31 0.94 10.60
N PRO A 16 -42.21 -0.37 10.91
CA PRO A 16 -41.25 -0.88 11.89
C PRO A 16 -39.81 -0.94 11.35
N PRO A 17 -38.80 -0.92 12.22
CA PRO A 17 -37.39 -0.92 11.82
C PRO A 17 -36.95 -2.28 11.28
N LEU A 18 -36.23 -2.25 10.17
CA LEU A 18 -35.61 -3.42 9.53
C LEU A 18 -34.41 -3.89 10.38
N THR A 19 -34.52 -5.10 10.91
CA THR A 19 -33.44 -5.81 11.58
C THR A 19 -32.49 -6.41 10.54
N SER A 20 -31.26 -5.92 10.43
CA SER A 20 -30.23 -6.54 9.60
C SER A 20 -29.48 -7.61 10.38
N SER A 21 -29.79 -8.87 10.08
CA SER A 21 -29.07 -10.06 10.57
C SER A 21 -27.71 -10.17 9.85
N TRP A 22 -26.62 -9.77 10.52
CA TRP A 22 -25.26 -10.05 10.06
C TRP A 22 -24.89 -11.51 10.36
N LYS A 23 -24.63 -12.29 9.30
CA LYS A 23 -24.03 -13.62 9.42
C LYS A 23 -22.51 -13.48 9.39
N GLN A 24 -21.85 -13.81 10.50
CA GLN A 24 -20.40 -14.02 10.57
C GLN A 24 -20.04 -15.24 9.71
N LEU A 25 -19.17 -15.07 8.72
CA LEU A 25 -18.48 -16.17 8.07
C LEU A 25 -17.15 -16.40 8.79
N ALA A 26 -17.11 -17.48 9.57
CA ALA A 26 -15.88 -18.02 10.13
C ALA A 26 -15.15 -18.86 9.06
N PHE A 27 -13.87 -18.60 8.84
CA PHE A 27 -13.01 -19.49 8.06
C PHE A 27 -12.02 -20.19 8.99
N CYS A 28 -12.08 -21.52 8.97
CA CYS A 28 -11.26 -22.42 9.76
C CYS A 28 -9.85 -22.56 9.16
N ASN A 29 -8.83 -22.41 10.01
CA ASN A 29 -7.48 -22.89 9.75
C ASN A 29 -7.44 -24.42 9.86
N SER A 30 -6.66 -25.08 9.00
CA SER A 30 -6.16 -26.43 9.27
C SER A 30 -4.71 -26.55 8.85
N SER A 31 -3.86 -26.54 9.87
CA SER A 31 -2.47 -26.97 9.86
C SER A 31 -2.40 -28.49 10.03
N ARG A 32 -1.69 -29.18 9.13
CA ARG A 32 -1.10 -30.51 9.41
C ARG A 32 0.24 -30.65 8.69
N LEU A 33 1.31 -30.51 9.44
CA LEU A 33 2.63 -31.06 9.13
C LEU A 33 2.93 -32.12 10.19
N THR A 34 3.01 -33.37 9.75
CA THR A 34 3.56 -34.49 10.52
C THR A 34 4.98 -34.73 10.04
N GLY A 35 5.94 -34.67 10.97
CA GLY A 35 7.35 -34.90 10.70
C GLY A 35 7.72 -36.37 10.56
N ALA A 36 8.93 -36.59 10.05
CA ALA A 36 9.69 -37.81 10.22
C ALA A 36 11.19 -37.47 10.32
N THR A 37 11.85 -38.21 11.18
CA THR A 37 13.13 -37.97 11.85
C THR A 37 14.35 -38.58 11.16
N ALA A 38 15.46 -37.82 11.23
CA ALA A 38 16.87 -38.17 11.47
C ALA A 38 17.42 -39.62 11.32
N ALA A 39 18.58 -39.71 10.65
CA ALA A 39 19.76 -40.56 10.93
C ALA A 39 20.84 -40.22 9.84
N ALA A 40 22.16 -40.27 9.98
CA ALA A 40 23.14 -40.45 11.07
C ALA A 40 24.55 -40.24 10.41
N ALA A 41 25.57 -39.93 11.25
CA ALA A 41 27.02 -40.18 11.09
C ALA A 41 27.75 -39.73 9.78
N GLY A 42 28.89 -39.04 9.78
CA GLY A 42 30.11 -39.21 10.57
C GLY A 42 31.27 -39.48 9.59
N GLY A 43 32.39 -38.74 9.67
CA GLY A 43 33.56 -39.03 8.81
C GLY A 43 34.59 -37.91 8.73
N VAL A 44 35.66 -38.05 9.51
CA VAL A 44 36.88 -37.24 9.51
C VAL A 44 37.82 -37.74 8.41
N GLN A 45 38.45 -36.85 7.64
CA GLN A 45 39.79 -37.12 7.10
C GLN A 45 40.56 -35.84 6.76
N ARG A 46 41.88 -35.92 7.01
CA ARG A 46 42.89 -34.87 7.12
C ARG A 46 44.00 -35.19 6.11
N ALA A 47 44.55 -34.19 5.42
CA ALA A 47 45.90 -34.10 4.79
C ALA A 47 45.84 -33.23 3.52
N ARG A 48 46.87 -32.56 3.02
CA ARG A 48 48.18 -32.03 3.46
C ARG A 48 48.67 -31.19 2.26
N SER A 49 49.51 -30.21 2.55
CA SER A 49 50.08 -29.19 1.69
C SER A 49 51.25 -29.62 0.79
N ALA A 50 51.40 -28.95 -0.37
CA ALA A 50 52.65 -28.63 -1.09
C ALA A 50 52.29 -27.53 -2.13
N GLY A 51 52.98 -26.41 -2.39
CA GLY A 51 54.30 -25.92 -2.04
C GLY A 51 55.21 -25.85 -3.29
N VAL A 52 55.16 -24.78 -4.11
CA VAL A 52 56.26 -24.35 -5.03
C VAL A 52 56.23 -22.82 -5.23
N SER A 53 57.44 -22.29 -5.41
CA SER A 53 57.97 -20.94 -5.20
C SER A 53 57.81 -19.89 -6.32
N LEU A 54 57.79 -18.63 -5.86
CA LEU A 54 58.43 -17.39 -6.35
C LEU A 54 58.66 -17.14 -7.85
N GLU A 55 58.06 -16.04 -8.33
CA GLU A 55 58.77 -15.08 -9.19
C GLU A 55 58.39 -13.64 -8.79
N VAL A 56 59.41 -12.82 -8.48
CA VAL A 56 59.28 -11.40 -8.10
C VAL A 56 59.48 -10.56 -9.35
N ARG A 57 58.48 -9.76 -9.72
CA ARG A 57 58.64 -8.66 -10.67
C ARG A 57 57.92 -7.42 -10.14
N ALA A 58 58.69 -6.44 -9.68
CA ALA A 58 58.19 -5.15 -9.24
C ALA A 58 57.98 -4.22 -10.44
N LEU A 59 56.83 -3.53 -10.51
CA LEU A 59 56.71 -2.05 -10.57
C LEU A 59 55.29 -1.59 -10.98
N ALA A 60 54.84 -0.54 -10.26
CA ALA A 60 53.88 0.52 -10.58
C ALA A 60 52.54 0.52 -9.80
N PRO A 61 52.08 1.70 -9.31
CA PRO A 61 51.00 1.82 -8.34
C PRO A 61 49.63 1.60 -9.00
N ALA A 62 48.85 0.69 -8.44
CA ALA A 62 47.47 0.48 -8.84
C ALA A 62 46.61 1.65 -8.30
N SER A 63 46.18 2.51 -9.20
CA SER A 63 45.08 3.44 -8.98
C SER A 63 43.86 2.65 -8.50
N THR A 64 43.46 2.85 -7.25
CA THR A 64 42.20 2.35 -6.70
C THR A 64 41.05 3.03 -7.42
N SER A 65 40.59 2.45 -8.53
CA SER A 65 39.26 2.71 -9.06
C SER A 65 38.28 1.97 -8.16
N THR A 66 37.68 2.71 -7.22
CA THR A 66 36.43 2.31 -6.57
C THR A 66 35.36 2.17 -7.65
N SER A 67 35.23 0.96 -8.18
CA SER A 67 34.09 0.56 -9.00
C SER A 67 32.88 0.46 -8.08
N THR A 68 32.12 1.56 -7.97
CA THR A 68 30.74 1.51 -7.49
C THR A 68 29.96 0.62 -8.44
N ALA A 69 29.81 -0.66 -8.09
CA ALA A 69 28.96 -1.58 -8.81
C ALA A 69 27.54 -1.01 -8.83
N ALA A 70 27.10 -0.58 -10.00
CA ALA A 70 25.72 -0.19 -10.22
C ALA A 70 24.84 -1.41 -9.92
N VAL A 71 23.92 -1.26 -8.96
CA VAL A 71 22.86 -2.25 -8.72
C VAL A 71 22.12 -2.42 -10.05
N ALA A 72 22.19 -3.62 -10.63
CA ALA A 72 21.52 -3.92 -11.88
C ALA A 72 20.02 -3.69 -11.70
N ALA A 73 19.44 -2.83 -12.54
CA ALA A 73 17.99 -2.66 -12.57
C ALA A 73 17.34 -4.02 -12.88
N PRO A 74 16.24 -4.39 -12.19
CA PRO A 74 15.57 -5.64 -12.46
C PRO A 74 15.15 -5.71 -13.93
N SER A 75 15.37 -6.88 -14.56
CA SER A 75 14.94 -7.12 -15.94
C SER A 75 13.44 -6.89 -16.07
N PRO A 76 12.96 -6.30 -17.19
CA PRO A 76 11.53 -6.07 -17.38
C PRO A 76 10.76 -7.40 -17.36
N PRO A 77 9.49 -7.41 -16.90
CA PRO A 77 8.68 -8.62 -16.89
C PRO A 77 8.51 -9.18 -18.30
N ASN A 78 8.72 -10.49 -18.48
CA ASN A 78 8.48 -11.17 -19.75
C ASN A 78 6.97 -11.44 -19.90
N VAL A 79 6.29 -10.58 -20.67
CA VAL A 79 4.83 -10.64 -20.86
C VAL A 79 4.39 -11.95 -21.51
N ASP A 80 5.14 -12.45 -22.49
CA ASP A 80 4.78 -13.69 -23.20
C ASP A 80 4.85 -14.91 -22.27
N TYR A 81 5.87 -14.96 -21.42
CA TYR A 81 5.97 -16.00 -20.38
C TYR A 81 4.83 -15.91 -19.37
N LEU A 82 4.55 -14.70 -18.85
CA LEU A 82 3.48 -14.50 -17.88
C LEU A 82 2.12 -14.87 -18.47
N ALA A 83 1.86 -14.51 -19.73
CA ALA A 83 0.64 -14.87 -20.42
C ALA A 83 0.53 -16.38 -20.65
N ALA A 84 1.61 -17.05 -21.05
CA ALA A 84 1.61 -18.49 -21.27
C ALA A 84 1.35 -19.28 -19.97
N GLU A 85 1.91 -18.83 -18.85
CA GLU A 85 1.83 -19.53 -17.56
C GLU A 85 0.54 -19.20 -16.79
N PHE A 86 0.14 -17.93 -16.76
CA PHE A 86 -0.86 -17.42 -15.81
C PHE A 86 -2.13 -16.83 -16.45
N ALA A 87 -2.23 -16.74 -17.79
CA ALA A 87 -3.44 -16.18 -18.41
C ALA A 87 -4.63 -17.15 -18.37
N GLY A 88 -5.82 -16.59 -18.57
CA GLY A 88 -7.08 -17.33 -18.47
C GLY A 88 -7.79 -17.04 -17.14
N HIS A 89 -8.95 -17.66 -16.94
CA HIS A 89 -9.75 -17.47 -15.71
C HIS A 89 -10.08 -16.01 -15.37
N GLY A 90 -10.15 -15.13 -16.38
CA GLY A 90 -10.41 -13.70 -16.22
C GLY A 90 -9.16 -12.86 -16.03
N VAL A 91 -7.97 -13.44 -16.23
CA VAL A 91 -6.69 -12.73 -16.18
C VAL A 91 -6.04 -12.63 -17.55
N SER A 92 -5.50 -11.46 -17.86
CA SER A 92 -4.70 -11.18 -19.05
C SER A 92 -3.52 -10.25 -18.73
N PHE A 93 -2.54 -10.19 -19.64
CA PHE A 93 -1.31 -9.43 -19.45
C PHE A 93 -1.09 -8.46 -20.61
N GLU A 94 -0.62 -7.25 -20.29
CA GLU A 94 -0.31 -6.20 -21.30
C GLU A 94 1.03 -5.54 -21.00
N ALA A 95 1.85 -5.31 -22.03
CA ALA A 95 3.09 -4.55 -21.91
C ALA A 95 2.82 -3.05 -21.75
N VAL A 96 3.44 -2.41 -20.75
CA VAL A 96 3.26 -0.97 -20.47
C VAL A 96 4.62 -0.33 -20.16
N GLY A 97 5.22 0.38 -21.12
CA GLY A 97 6.40 1.23 -20.86
C GLY A 97 7.57 0.54 -20.16
N GLY A 98 7.87 -0.72 -20.53
CA GLY A 98 8.89 -1.56 -19.89
C GLY A 98 8.44 -2.30 -18.63
N SER A 99 7.15 -2.21 -18.29
CA SER A 99 6.45 -2.91 -17.20
C SER A 99 5.38 -3.85 -17.78
N CYS A 100 4.68 -4.58 -16.93
CA CYS A 100 3.55 -5.44 -17.34
C CYS A 100 2.33 -5.17 -16.46
N ALA A 101 1.16 -4.94 -17.09
CA ALA A 101 -0.11 -4.84 -16.40
C ALA A 101 -0.80 -6.21 -16.38
N VAL A 102 -1.07 -6.72 -15.18
CA VAL A 102 -1.95 -7.86 -14.92
C VAL A 102 -3.38 -7.34 -14.81
N LYS A 103 -4.25 -7.73 -15.73
CA LYS A 103 -5.65 -7.31 -15.76
C LYS A 103 -6.53 -8.44 -15.26
N MET A 104 -7.36 -8.15 -14.27
CA MET A 104 -8.35 -9.06 -13.71
C MET A 104 -9.76 -8.58 -14.06
N GLU A 105 -10.61 -9.46 -14.54
CA GLU A 105 -12.00 -9.15 -14.94
C GLU A 105 -12.96 -10.24 -14.46
N LEU A 106 -13.99 -9.82 -13.71
CA LEU A 106 -15.10 -10.66 -13.27
C LEU A 106 -16.30 -10.52 -14.21
N ARG A 107 -17.16 -11.55 -14.25
CA ARG A 107 -18.39 -11.56 -15.07
C ARG A 107 -19.42 -10.51 -14.63
N ASN A 108 -19.36 -10.04 -13.39
CA ASN A 108 -20.24 -8.97 -12.92
C ASN A 108 -19.82 -7.58 -13.41
N GLY A 109 -18.75 -7.49 -14.22
CA GLY A 109 -18.22 -6.24 -14.76
C GLY A 109 -17.16 -5.57 -13.88
N SER A 110 -16.84 -6.15 -12.71
CA SER A 110 -15.75 -5.63 -11.88
C SER A 110 -14.40 -5.93 -12.54
N ALA A 111 -13.50 -4.95 -12.54
CA ALA A 111 -12.17 -5.09 -13.12
C ALA A 111 -11.11 -4.36 -12.29
N ALA A 112 -9.88 -4.86 -12.28
CA ALA A 112 -8.75 -4.18 -11.67
C ALA A 112 -7.42 -4.52 -12.36
N HIS A 113 -6.46 -3.60 -12.32
CA HIS A 113 -5.16 -3.75 -12.95
C HIS A 113 -4.02 -3.62 -11.94
N VAL A 114 -3.07 -4.55 -11.95
CA VAL A 114 -1.85 -4.54 -11.13
C VAL A 114 -0.62 -4.41 -12.01
N LEU A 115 0.28 -3.48 -11.70
CA LEU A 115 1.48 -3.21 -12.48
C LEU A 115 2.70 -3.91 -11.87
N LEU A 116 3.40 -4.72 -12.67
CA LEU A 116 4.64 -5.41 -12.33
C LEU A 116 5.86 -4.68 -12.92
N PRO A 117 7.00 -4.68 -12.22
CA PRO A 117 7.26 -5.29 -10.91
C PRO A 117 6.90 -4.39 -9.71
N GLY A 118 6.19 -3.28 -9.93
CA GLY A 118 5.88 -2.30 -8.88
C GLY A 118 4.90 -2.79 -7.81
N GLY A 119 4.08 -3.80 -8.10
CA GLY A 119 2.97 -4.20 -7.21
C GLY A 119 1.90 -3.11 -7.07
N LEU A 120 1.85 -2.16 -8.00
CA LEU A 120 0.93 -1.01 -7.92
C LEU A 120 -0.43 -1.39 -8.51
N VAL A 121 -1.53 -1.26 -7.76
CA VAL A 121 -2.87 -1.34 -8.36
C VAL A 121 -3.16 0.00 -9.02
N THR A 122 -3.30 0.01 -10.34
CA THR A 122 -3.43 1.25 -11.14
C THR A 122 -4.88 1.56 -11.53
N SER A 123 -5.78 0.58 -11.48
CA SER A 123 -7.18 0.74 -11.84
C SER A 123 -8.03 -0.19 -10.99
N TYR A 124 -9.20 0.29 -10.56
CA TYR A 124 -10.26 -0.52 -10.00
C TYR A 124 -11.60 0.05 -10.45
N LYS A 125 -12.42 -0.80 -11.04
CA LYS A 125 -13.77 -0.52 -11.51
C LYS A 125 -14.67 -1.55 -10.85
N PRO A 126 -15.27 -1.27 -9.69
CA PRO A 126 -16.27 -2.16 -9.11
C PRO A 126 -17.51 -2.23 -10.02
N ALA A 127 -18.28 -3.31 -9.89
CA ALA A 127 -19.65 -3.31 -10.40
C ALA A 127 -20.45 -2.18 -9.74
N MET A 128 -21.27 -1.49 -10.52
CA MET A 128 -22.08 -0.34 -10.10
C MET A 128 -23.56 -0.65 -10.33
N TRP A 129 -24.46 -0.11 -9.50
CA TRP A 129 -25.92 -0.26 -9.67
C TRP A 129 -26.43 0.20 -11.05
N HIS A 130 -25.76 1.17 -11.68
CA HIS A 130 -26.12 1.68 -13.02
C HIS A 130 -25.42 0.93 -14.16
N GLY A 131 -24.68 -0.14 -13.86
CA GLY A 131 -24.03 -1.03 -14.85
C GLY A 131 -22.84 -0.43 -15.61
N ALA A 132 -22.58 0.87 -15.52
CA ALA A 132 -21.48 1.50 -16.26
C ALA A 132 -20.14 1.38 -15.50
N PRO A 133 -19.03 1.07 -16.19
CA PRO A 133 -17.73 0.92 -15.56
C PRO A 133 -17.25 2.28 -15.02
N THR A 134 -17.03 2.36 -13.71
CA THR A 134 -16.62 3.61 -13.05
C THR A 134 -15.27 3.43 -12.38
N GLU A 135 -14.27 4.17 -12.86
CA GLU A 135 -12.94 4.16 -12.25
C GLU A 135 -12.97 4.81 -10.86
N VAL A 136 -12.57 4.07 -9.83
CA VAL A 136 -12.55 4.58 -8.45
C VAL A 136 -11.16 4.98 -7.98
N LEU A 137 -10.10 4.51 -8.64
CA LEU A 137 -8.74 4.91 -8.33
C LEU A 137 -8.32 6.13 -9.16
N HIS A 138 -7.56 7.00 -8.52
CA HIS A 138 -6.91 8.11 -9.19
C HIS A 138 -5.48 7.71 -9.52
N THR A 139 -5.18 7.62 -10.81
CA THR A 139 -3.85 7.31 -11.33
C THR A 139 -3.47 8.33 -12.38
N THR A 140 -2.23 8.80 -12.33
CA THR A 140 -1.66 9.77 -13.27
C THR A 140 -0.45 9.16 -13.96
N VAL A 141 -0.26 9.54 -15.23
CA VAL A 141 0.92 9.19 -16.01
C VAL A 141 1.59 10.49 -16.42
N ALA A 142 2.88 10.60 -16.13
CA ALA A 142 3.69 11.73 -16.53
C ALA A 142 4.98 11.25 -17.21
N GLU A 143 5.59 12.12 -18.00
CA GLU A 143 6.91 11.86 -18.57
C GLU A 143 7.97 12.10 -17.48
N GLY A 144 8.77 11.07 -17.21
CA GLY A 144 9.89 11.11 -16.29
C GLY A 144 11.22 11.37 -17.01
N PRO A 145 12.33 11.37 -16.25
CA PRO A 145 13.67 11.49 -16.82
C PRO A 145 13.91 10.44 -17.90
N GLY A 146 14.46 10.88 -19.04
CA GLY A 146 14.74 9.99 -20.17
C GLY A 146 13.49 9.52 -20.94
N GLY A 147 12.37 10.24 -20.84
CA GLY A 147 11.14 9.93 -21.59
C GLY A 147 10.36 8.73 -21.06
N ARG A 148 10.78 8.15 -19.93
CA ARG A 148 10.11 7.00 -19.31
C ARG A 148 8.79 7.43 -18.67
N ALA A 149 7.72 6.67 -18.89
CA ALA A 149 6.46 6.90 -18.20
C ALA A 149 6.61 6.69 -16.68
N VAL A 150 6.19 7.67 -15.90
CA VAL A 150 6.11 7.63 -14.43
C VAL A 150 4.64 7.56 -14.05
N ILE A 151 4.25 6.47 -13.41
CA ILE A 151 2.88 6.20 -12.96
C ILE A 151 2.81 6.51 -11.46
N ARG A 152 1.84 7.32 -11.05
CA ARG A 152 1.59 7.69 -9.64
C ARG A 152 0.10 7.60 -9.32
N GLY A 153 -0.23 7.40 -8.06
CA GLY A 153 -1.60 7.25 -7.57
C GLY A 153 -1.92 5.78 -7.25
N GLY A 154 -3.14 5.35 -7.53
CA GLY A 154 -3.56 3.96 -7.36
C GLY A 154 -3.56 3.48 -5.90
N VAL A 155 -3.40 2.16 -5.71
CA VAL A 155 -3.14 1.52 -4.41
C VAL A 155 -1.71 1.03 -4.38
N SER A 156 -0.92 1.57 -3.45
CA SER A 156 0.49 1.19 -3.24
C SER A 156 0.75 0.74 -1.81
N LEU A 157 1.68 -0.21 -1.66
CA LEU A 157 2.18 -0.68 -0.37
C LEU A 157 3.58 -0.10 -0.15
N ASP A 158 3.78 0.63 0.95
CA ASP A 158 5.11 0.96 1.47
C ASP A 158 5.39 0.02 2.64
N LEU A 159 6.44 -0.79 2.52
CA LEU A 159 6.82 -1.81 3.48
C LEU A 159 8.32 -1.70 3.72
N ARG A 160 8.71 -1.61 4.99
CA ARG A 160 10.11 -1.44 5.37
C ARG A 160 10.46 -2.30 6.56
N CYS A 161 11.63 -2.91 6.49
CA CYS A 161 12.17 -3.77 7.53
C CYS A 161 13.57 -3.30 7.89
N ALA A 162 13.80 -2.93 9.14
CA ALA A 162 15.10 -2.52 9.66
C ALA A 162 15.53 -3.43 10.82
N ALA A 163 16.83 -3.50 11.09
CA ALA A 163 17.32 -4.16 12.30
C ALA A 163 16.79 -3.44 13.55
N ALA A 164 16.28 -4.17 14.53
CA ALA A 164 15.67 -3.57 15.72
C ALA A 164 16.68 -2.97 16.73
N SER A 165 17.98 -3.32 16.65
CA SER A 165 19.00 -2.80 17.57
C SER A 165 19.62 -1.50 17.06
N ALA A 166 19.31 -0.40 17.75
CA ALA A 166 19.89 0.92 17.52
C ALA A 166 21.37 0.95 17.94
N GLY A 167 22.27 1.17 16.98
CA GLY A 167 23.70 1.28 17.21
C GLY A 167 24.48 1.52 15.93
N GLY A 168 24.33 2.72 15.35
CA GLY A 168 25.30 3.38 14.46
C GLY A 168 25.55 2.82 13.06
N ASP A 169 25.70 1.51 12.90
CA ASP A 169 26.23 0.87 11.67
C ASP A 169 25.33 -0.28 11.16
N GLY A 170 24.01 -0.15 11.35
CA GLY A 170 23.04 -1.14 10.86
C GLY A 170 22.83 -1.08 9.35
N MET A 171 22.56 -2.25 8.72
CA MET A 171 22.18 -2.34 7.31
C MET A 171 21.00 -1.39 6.98
N PRO A 172 20.97 -0.80 5.77
CA PRO A 172 19.87 0.05 5.34
C PRO A 172 18.54 -0.70 5.41
N PRO A 173 17.43 0.00 5.72
CA PRO A 173 16.11 -0.63 5.78
C PRO A 173 15.78 -1.31 4.45
N TRP A 174 15.41 -2.58 4.51
CA TRP A 174 14.98 -3.36 3.35
C TRP A 174 13.54 -3.02 2.99
N SER A 175 13.27 -2.90 1.68
CA SER A 175 11.92 -2.76 1.12
C SER A 175 11.84 -3.54 -0.20
N PRO A 176 10.70 -4.16 -0.51
CA PRO A 176 10.45 -4.78 -1.81
C PRO A 176 10.23 -3.75 -2.94
N SER A 177 10.26 -2.43 -2.68
CA SER A 177 9.99 -1.34 -3.63
C SER A 177 10.46 -1.62 -5.06
N GLY A 178 9.51 -1.93 -5.96
CA GLY A 178 9.79 -2.16 -7.38
C GLY A 178 10.32 -3.55 -7.75
N ALA A 179 10.37 -4.49 -6.81
CA ALA A 179 10.91 -5.83 -6.97
C ALA A 179 9.88 -6.94 -6.64
N TRP A 180 8.61 -6.74 -7.01
CA TRP A 180 7.60 -7.78 -6.90
C TRP A 180 7.65 -8.75 -8.08
N SER A 181 7.61 -10.04 -7.78
CA SER A 181 7.48 -11.10 -8.78
C SER A 181 6.10 -11.75 -8.66
N LEU A 182 5.44 -11.96 -9.80
CA LEU A 182 4.23 -12.78 -9.83
C LEU A 182 4.60 -14.21 -9.40
N ARG A 183 3.84 -14.76 -8.47
CA ARG A 183 4.00 -16.13 -7.98
C ARG A 183 2.86 -17.01 -8.48
N ASP A 184 1.65 -16.50 -8.42
CA ASP A 184 0.47 -17.30 -8.70
C ASP A 184 -0.74 -16.45 -9.11
N VAL A 185 -1.65 -17.08 -9.84
CA VAL A 185 -2.96 -16.54 -10.21
C VAL A 185 -4.01 -17.61 -9.93
N ARG A 186 -4.98 -17.29 -9.07
CA ARG A 186 -6.01 -18.24 -8.63
C ARG A 186 -7.42 -17.69 -8.84
N GLY A 187 -8.38 -18.60 -8.85
CA GLY A 187 -9.80 -18.25 -8.83
C GLY A 187 -10.47 -18.31 -10.20
N SER A 188 -11.55 -17.56 -10.37
CA SER A 188 -12.35 -17.58 -11.59
C SER A 188 -13.17 -16.29 -11.81
N PRO A 189 -13.61 -16.01 -13.04
CA PRO A 189 -14.40 -14.82 -13.35
C PRO A 189 -15.78 -14.78 -12.66
N THR A 190 -16.27 -15.91 -12.16
CA THR A 190 -17.59 -16.02 -11.52
C THR A 190 -17.53 -15.84 -10.00
N GLY A 191 -16.36 -16.01 -9.39
CA GLY A 191 -16.15 -15.89 -7.95
C GLY A 191 -15.26 -14.71 -7.66
N SER A 192 -13.98 -14.99 -7.43
CA SER A 192 -12.94 -13.99 -7.24
C SER A 192 -11.70 -14.38 -8.03
N ILE A 193 -10.87 -13.39 -8.34
CA ILE A 193 -9.55 -13.59 -8.95
C ILE A 193 -8.50 -13.09 -7.96
N GLU A 194 -7.52 -13.92 -7.68
CA GLU A 194 -6.41 -13.63 -6.77
C GLU A 194 -5.09 -13.60 -7.56
N VAL A 195 -4.31 -12.54 -7.36
CA VAL A 195 -2.96 -12.37 -7.90
C VAL A 195 -2.00 -12.33 -6.71
N GLU A 196 -1.14 -13.35 -6.63
CA GLU A 196 -0.13 -13.47 -5.58
C GLU A 196 1.21 -12.95 -6.06
N LEU A 197 1.75 -11.97 -5.35
CA LEU A 197 3.08 -11.41 -5.54
C LEU A 197 3.97 -11.77 -4.36
N ALA A 198 5.23 -12.07 -4.63
CA ALA A 198 6.27 -12.17 -3.61
C ALA A 198 7.39 -11.18 -3.89
N SER A 199 7.96 -10.64 -2.82
CA SER A 199 9.21 -9.91 -2.91
C SER A 199 10.24 -10.80 -3.58
N ALA A 200 10.85 -10.32 -4.66
CA ALA A 200 11.96 -11.02 -5.28
C ALA A 200 13.04 -11.24 -4.22
N ALA A 201 13.52 -12.47 -4.08
CA ALA A 201 14.62 -12.78 -3.18
C ALA A 201 15.81 -11.91 -3.60
N PRO A 202 16.34 -11.02 -2.74
CA PRO A 202 17.61 -10.42 -3.04
C PRO A 202 18.70 -11.49 -2.96
N PRO A 203 19.88 -11.24 -3.57
CA PRO A 203 21.08 -11.99 -3.22
C PRO A 203 21.24 -11.99 -1.70
N GLU A 204 21.59 -13.15 -1.14
CA GLU A 204 21.44 -13.60 0.26
C GLU A 204 21.86 -12.61 1.38
N GLU A 205 22.56 -11.53 1.06
CA GLU A 205 23.14 -10.58 2.00
C GLU A 205 22.26 -9.33 2.30
N SER A 206 21.22 -9.00 1.51
CA SER A 206 20.52 -7.70 1.64
C SER A 206 19.07 -7.68 2.14
N SER A 207 18.31 -8.79 2.18
CA SER A 207 16.99 -8.82 2.85
C SER A 207 17.05 -9.15 4.33
N GLY A 208 18.22 -9.59 4.83
CA GLY A 208 18.33 -10.13 6.18
C GLY A 208 17.29 -11.21 6.46
N GLY A 209 16.97 -12.08 5.49
CA GLY A 209 16.04 -13.20 5.69
C GLY A 209 14.57 -12.82 5.90
N VAL A 210 14.15 -11.61 5.50
CA VAL A 210 12.74 -11.20 5.51
C VAL A 210 12.07 -11.54 4.17
N GLU A 211 10.87 -12.11 4.25
CA GLU A 211 10.02 -12.44 3.10
C GLU A 211 8.74 -11.61 3.17
N ALA A 212 8.35 -11.01 2.05
CA ALA A 212 7.06 -10.32 1.93
C ALA A 212 6.21 -10.94 0.81
N ARG A 213 4.94 -11.16 1.12
CA ARG A 213 3.90 -11.60 0.18
C ARG A 213 2.84 -10.52 0.10
N TYR A 214 2.39 -10.20 -1.12
CA TYR A 214 1.31 -9.28 -1.38
C TYR A 214 0.29 -9.94 -2.32
N VAL A 215 -0.94 -10.07 -1.85
CA VAL A 215 -2.04 -10.70 -2.54
C VAL A 215 -3.07 -9.63 -2.89
N VAL A 216 -3.41 -9.53 -4.17
CA VAL A 216 -4.48 -8.66 -4.66
C VAL A 216 -5.64 -9.54 -5.09
N THR A 217 -6.79 -9.38 -4.44
CA THR A 217 -7.98 -10.18 -4.74
C THR A 217 -9.11 -9.29 -5.23
N LEU A 218 -9.56 -9.53 -6.45
CA LEU A 218 -10.77 -8.94 -7.00
C LEU A 218 -11.96 -9.84 -6.65
N HIS A 219 -12.76 -9.39 -5.70
CA HIS A 219 -14.06 -9.97 -5.35
C HIS A 219 -15.19 -9.28 -6.15
N PRO A 220 -16.38 -9.88 -6.21
CA PRO A 220 -17.53 -9.27 -6.88
C PRO A 220 -17.87 -7.87 -6.34
N GLU A 221 -17.71 -7.64 -5.03
CA GLU A 221 -18.08 -6.41 -4.35
C GLU A 221 -16.91 -5.64 -3.73
N ALA A 222 -15.67 -6.14 -3.87
CA ALA A 222 -14.51 -5.57 -3.19
C ALA A 222 -13.19 -5.79 -3.94
N LEU A 223 -12.24 -4.89 -3.74
CA LEU A 223 -10.83 -5.13 -4.02
C LEU A 223 -10.09 -5.28 -2.68
N ALA A 224 -9.45 -6.42 -2.48
CA ALA A 224 -8.63 -6.70 -1.32
C ALA A 224 -7.14 -6.55 -1.66
N SER A 225 -6.41 -5.93 -0.73
CA SER A 225 -4.95 -5.83 -0.72
C SER A 225 -4.47 -6.44 0.59
N GLU A 226 -4.04 -7.70 0.57
CA GLU A 226 -3.62 -8.47 1.74
C GLU A 226 -2.13 -8.74 1.67
N PHE A 227 -1.41 -8.56 2.77
CA PHE A 227 0.04 -8.68 2.75
C PHE A 227 0.54 -9.31 4.04
N THR A 228 1.59 -10.08 3.88
CA THR A 228 2.18 -10.90 4.94
C THR A 228 3.68 -10.68 4.92
N VAL A 229 4.25 -10.41 6.09
CA VAL A 229 5.68 -10.23 6.29
C VAL A 229 6.18 -11.24 7.29
N ARG A 230 7.23 -11.97 6.92
CA ARG A 230 7.82 -13.01 7.75
C ARG A 230 9.30 -12.74 7.93
N ASN A 231 9.75 -12.68 9.18
CA ASN A 231 11.17 -12.78 9.50
C ASN A 231 11.54 -14.27 9.42
N ALA A 232 11.87 -14.76 8.23
CA ALA A 232 11.98 -16.20 7.97
C ALA A 232 13.30 -16.78 8.47
N THR A 233 14.41 -16.09 8.17
CA THR A 233 15.76 -16.65 8.33
C THR A 233 16.65 -15.80 9.23
N SER A 234 16.28 -14.55 9.54
CA SER A 234 17.14 -13.73 10.40
C SER A 234 17.06 -14.16 11.86
N PRO A 235 18.22 -14.32 12.53
CA PRO A 235 18.26 -14.63 13.95
C PRO A 235 17.92 -13.41 14.83
N SER A 236 18.00 -12.20 14.29
CA SER A 236 17.74 -10.96 15.03
C SER A 236 16.31 -10.44 14.82
N PRO A 237 15.71 -9.77 15.81
CA PRO A 237 14.44 -9.09 15.62
C PRO A 237 14.51 -7.99 14.55
N VAL A 238 13.44 -7.87 13.78
CA VAL A 238 13.29 -6.89 12.69
C VAL A 238 12.16 -5.94 13.04
N ALA A 239 12.41 -4.63 12.97
CA ALA A 239 11.36 -3.62 13.07
C ALA A 239 10.67 -3.48 11.69
N LEU A 240 9.36 -3.76 11.65
CA LEU A 240 8.51 -3.64 10.49
C LEU A 240 7.69 -2.36 10.55
N SER A 241 7.75 -1.57 9.48
CA SER A 241 6.86 -0.46 9.21
C SER A 241 6.07 -0.75 7.94
N ALA A 242 4.76 -0.49 7.96
CA ALA A 242 3.91 -0.70 6.79
C ALA A 242 2.84 0.39 6.66
N ALA A 243 2.53 0.75 5.42
CA ALA A 243 1.43 1.63 5.08
C ALA A 243 0.85 1.27 3.71
N VAL A 244 -0.46 1.44 3.54
CA VAL A 244 -1.12 1.36 2.24
C VAL A 244 -1.62 2.75 1.88
N SER A 245 -1.26 3.22 0.70
CA SER A 245 -1.70 4.52 0.16
C SER A 245 -2.64 4.27 -1.01
N THR A 246 -3.91 4.63 -0.82
CA THR A 246 -4.98 4.53 -1.83
C THR A 246 -5.42 5.91 -2.26
N HIS A 247 -5.12 6.27 -3.51
CA HIS A 247 -5.60 7.51 -4.11
C HIS A 247 -7.00 7.26 -4.70
N LEU A 248 -8.05 7.67 -3.99
CA LEU A 248 -9.43 7.56 -4.45
C LEU A 248 -9.77 8.74 -5.35
N ARG A 249 -10.30 8.45 -6.55
CA ARG A 249 -10.71 9.47 -7.51
C ARG A 249 -12.00 10.12 -7.07
N VAL A 250 -11.97 11.45 -6.97
CA VAL A 250 -13.16 12.26 -6.62
C VAL A 250 -13.42 13.33 -7.68
N SER A 251 -14.59 13.96 -7.63
CA SER A 251 -14.93 15.13 -8.44
C SER A 251 -14.10 16.34 -8.02
N THR A 252 -14.05 16.60 -6.72
CA THR A 252 -13.22 17.61 -6.05
C THR A 252 -13.21 17.30 -4.55
N PRO A 253 -12.14 17.64 -3.83
CA PRO A 253 -12.14 17.52 -2.37
C PRO A 253 -13.29 18.30 -1.68
N ASP A 254 -13.82 19.37 -2.29
CA ASP A 254 -14.95 20.12 -1.70
C ASP A 254 -16.29 19.35 -1.67
N ALA A 255 -16.47 18.45 -2.63
CA ALA A 255 -17.65 17.59 -2.73
C ALA A 255 -17.46 16.23 -2.04
N THR A 256 -16.33 16.07 -1.33
CA THR A 256 -15.91 14.80 -0.73
C THR A 256 -15.95 14.85 0.79
N TYR A 257 -16.43 13.77 1.38
CA TYR A 257 -16.60 13.61 2.83
C TYR A 257 -16.03 12.26 3.26
N ALA A 258 -15.37 12.22 4.42
CA ALA A 258 -15.06 10.98 5.12
C ALA A 258 -16.09 10.81 6.24
N VAL A 259 -16.75 9.66 6.26
CA VAL A 259 -17.85 9.34 7.19
C VAL A 259 -17.46 8.21 8.12
N GLY A 260 -17.68 8.41 9.42
CA GLY A 260 -17.33 7.47 10.48
C GLY A 260 -16.00 7.75 11.17
N LEU A 261 -15.35 8.90 10.94
CA LEU A 261 -14.12 9.25 11.69
C LEU A 261 -14.40 9.98 13.01
N GLN A 262 -15.65 10.31 13.31
CA GLN A 262 -16.02 10.98 14.56
C GLN A 262 -15.49 10.22 15.78
N GLY A 263 -14.91 10.96 16.71
CA GLY A 263 -14.30 10.42 17.93
C GLY A 263 -12.89 9.86 17.76
N SER A 264 -12.32 9.94 16.54
CA SER A 264 -10.95 9.49 16.29
C SER A 264 -9.96 10.61 16.62
N ASP A 265 -8.94 10.28 17.40
CA ASP A 265 -7.80 11.17 17.62
C ASP A 265 -7.03 11.36 16.31
N TYR A 266 -6.54 12.56 16.05
CA TYR A 266 -5.68 12.82 14.89
C TYR A 266 -4.40 13.56 15.24
N ARG A 267 -3.39 13.34 14.40
CA ARG A 267 -2.16 14.12 14.36
C ARG A 267 -1.94 14.64 12.94
N ALA A 268 -1.71 15.94 12.83
CA ALA A 268 -1.29 16.58 11.60
C ALA A 268 0.17 16.25 11.32
N MET A 269 0.49 16.09 10.04
CA MET A 269 1.80 15.61 9.61
C MET A 269 2.09 16.05 8.19
N ASP A 270 3.35 15.97 7.76
CA ASP A 270 3.70 16.16 6.36
C ASP A 270 3.21 14.96 5.51
N PRO A 271 2.83 15.18 4.23
CA PRO A 271 2.43 14.11 3.33
C PRO A 271 3.49 13.04 3.22
N ALA A 272 3.05 11.78 3.31
CA ALA A 272 3.94 10.65 3.12
C ALA A 272 4.49 10.63 1.69
N LEU A 273 5.83 10.57 1.59
CA LEU A 273 6.52 10.58 0.31
C LEU A 273 6.82 9.14 -0.10
N SER A 274 6.07 8.62 -1.07
CA SER A 274 6.28 7.33 -1.72
C SER A 274 6.57 7.52 -3.22
N GLU A 275 7.17 6.52 -3.87
CA GLU A 275 7.37 6.48 -5.33
C GLU A 275 6.09 6.82 -6.10
N PHE A 276 4.95 6.31 -5.59
CA PHE A 276 3.64 6.45 -6.22
C PHE A 276 2.82 7.61 -5.66
N ALA A 277 3.32 8.34 -4.66
CA ALA A 277 2.56 9.44 -4.06
C ALA A 277 2.34 10.57 -5.08
N ILE A 278 1.13 11.13 -5.08
CA ILE A 278 0.85 12.40 -5.72
C ILE A 278 0.84 13.43 -4.60
N VAL A 279 1.71 14.45 -4.67
CA VAL A 279 1.70 15.57 -3.73
C VAL A 279 1.75 16.85 -4.56
N PRO A 280 0.82 17.79 -4.37
CA PRO A 280 0.88 19.05 -5.09
C PRO A 280 2.15 19.84 -4.72
N PRO A 281 2.83 20.50 -5.69
CA PRO A 281 4.08 21.22 -5.44
C PRO A 281 3.98 22.32 -4.38
N ASP A 282 2.83 22.98 -4.29
CA ASP A 282 2.56 24.09 -3.38
C ASP A 282 2.02 23.65 -2.01
N PHE A 283 1.80 22.35 -1.80
CA PHE A 283 1.44 21.81 -0.48
C PHE A 283 2.62 21.94 0.49
N MET A 284 3.80 21.48 0.06
CA MET A 284 5.01 21.45 0.90
C MET A 284 5.63 22.82 1.14
N SER A 285 5.39 23.81 0.28
CA SER A 285 5.93 25.16 0.45
C SER A 285 5.23 25.96 1.55
N ARG A 286 4.05 25.51 1.99
CA ARG A 286 3.24 26.17 3.02
C ARG A 286 3.40 25.57 4.41
N THR A 287 3.71 24.28 4.53
CA THR A 287 4.01 23.64 5.81
C THR A 287 5.40 24.01 6.35
N SER A 288 6.35 24.40 5.48
CA SER A 288 7.67 24.87 5.89
C SER A 288 7.68 26.36 6.24
N SER A 289 7.18 26.73 7.43
CA SER A 289 7.52 28.02 8.06
C SER A 289 8.97 28.07 8.59
N SER A 290 9.73 26.98 8.42
CA SER A 290 11.19 26.95 8.58
C SER A 290 11.85 26.36 7.31
N SER A 291 12.49 27.24 6.53
CA SER A 291 13.39 26.97 5.39
C SER A 291 12.88 26.06 4.26
N SER A 292 12.63 26.67 3.09
CA SER A 292 12.29 25.98 1.84
C SER A 292 13.41 25.02 1.39
N PRO A 293 13.17 23.70 1.23
CA PRO A 293 14.11 22.82 0.59
C PRO A 293 14.00 22.93 -0.94
N SER A 294 15.13 22.91 -1.65
CA SER A 294 15.14 22.80 -3.11
C SER A 294 14.58 21.45 -3.58
N ALA A 295 14.17 21.34 -4.85
CA ALA A 295 13.72 20.08 -5.47
C ALA A 295 14.75 18.94 -5.35
N THR A 296 16.05 19.26 -5.30
CA THR A 296 17.13 18.28 -5.03
C THR A 296 17.07 17.72 -3.60
N THR A 297 16.66 18.53 -2.62
CA THR A 297 16.49 18.11 -1.22
C THR A 297 15.29 17.17 -1.05
N LEU A 298 14.24 17.31 -1.87
CA LEU A 298 13.07 16.43 -1.88
C LEU A 298 13.43 15.04 -2.43
N ALA A 299 14.16 14.97 -3.54
CA ALA A 299 14.66 13.69 -4.07
C ALA A 299 15.62 13.00 -3.08
N GLN A 300 16.40 13.77 -2.33
CA GLN A 300 17.31 13.25 -1.30
C GLN A 300 16.55 12.80 -0.03
N ARG A 301 15.47 13.51 0.37
CA ARG A 301 14.51 13.05 1.40
C ARG A 301 13.74 11.80 0.94
N TRP A 302 13.40 11.67 -0.35
CA TRP A 302 12.80 10.45 -0.92
C TRP A 302 13.74 9.25 -0.79
N ALA A 303 15.02 9.43 -1.17
CA ALA A 303 16.02 8.36 -1.20
C ALA A 303 16.42 7.84 0.19
N THR A 304 16.24 8.65 1.25
CA THR A 304 16.65 8.26 2.61
C THR A 304 15.50 8.11 3.61
N LYS A 305 14.30 8.67 3.36
CA LYS A 305 13.26 8.78 4.40
C LYS A 305 11.82 8.43 4.05
N GLY A 306 11.38 8.14 2.81
CA GLY A 306 9.94 8.04 2.43
C GLY A 306 8.82 8.12 3.53
N PHE A 307 8.12 7.03 3.90
CA PHE A 307 7.23 7.05 5.10
C PHE A 307 8.03 7.21 6.42
N ASP A 308 9.32 6.91 6.46
CA ASP A 308 10.21 7.18 7.60
C ASP A 308 10.23 8.65 8.06
N ALA A 309 9.99 9.65 7.20
CA ALA A 309 9.85 11.03 7.67
C ALA A 309 8.59 11.22 8.54
N VAL A 310 7.58 10.38 8.31
CA VAL A 310 6.32 10.31 9.06
C VAL A 310 6.46 9.38 10.27
N LEU A 311 7.14 8.25 10.11
CA LEU A 311 7.30 7.20 11.13
C LEU A 311 8.46 7.48 12.11
N SER A 312 9.58 8.02 11.61
CA SER A 312 10.74 8.46 12.40
C SER A 312 10.68 9.92 12.85
N ALA A 313 9.65 10.70 12.50
CA ALA A 313 9.37 11.94 13.25
C ALA A 313 9.02 11.65 14.73
N GLY A 314 8.77 10.38 15.09
CA GLY A 314 8.67 9.85 16.45
C GLY A 314 10.00 9.57 17.15
N GLY A 315 11.10 10.23 16.77
CA GLY A 315 12.40 10.14 17.45
C GLY A 315 12.40 10.86 18.82
N GLY A 316 11.65 10.32 19.78
CA GLY A 316 11.55 10.82 21.14
C GLY A 316 10.24 10.37 21.80
N ALA A 317 10.20 9.14 22.31
CA ALA A 317 9.06 8.55 23.01
C ALA A 317 8.78 9.27 24.35
N ALA A 318 8.09 10.40 24.27
CA ALA A 318 6.99 10.69 25.16
C ALA A 318 5.74 10.57 24.29
N ALA A 319 4.69 9.90 24.77
CA ALA A 319 3.40 9.83 24.09
C ALA A 319 2.97 11.26 23.75
N GLN A 320 3.14 11.68 22.50
CA GLN A 320 2.70 12.99 22.06
C GLN A 320 1.18 12.99 22.13
N GLU A 321 0.63 13.90 22.92
CA GLU A 321 -0.81 14.16 22.94
C GLU A 321 -1.32 14.36 21.50
N PRO A 322 -2.52 13.87 21.16
CA PRO A 322 -3.10 14.12 19.84
C PRO A 322 -3.27 15.63 19.61
N ASP A 323 -3.22 16.06 18.35
CA ASP A 323 -3.47 17.47 18.00
C ASP A 323 -4.95 17.84 18.20
N GLY A 324 -5.82 16.83 18.15
CA GLY A 324 -7.24 16.93 18.46
C GLY A 324 -7.99 15.64 18.16
N GLU A 325 -9.30 15.69 18.35
CA GLU A 325 -10.25 14.62 18.06
C GLU A 325 -11.18 15.09 16.92
N GLU A 326 -11.58 14.18 16.04
CA GLU A 326 -12.55 14.52 14.99
C GLU A 326 -13.96 14.62 15.57
N ASP A 327 -14.56 15.81 15.50
CA ASP A 327 -15.84 16.14 16.10
C ASP A 327 -17.04 15.93 15.17
N ASP A 328 -16.80 15.91 13.86
CA ASP A 328 -17.82 15.76 12.82
C ASP A 328 -17.81 14.34 12.22
N ASP A 329 -18.98 13.71 12.15
CA ASP A 329 -19.15 12.45 11.43
C ASP A 329 -18.99 12.63 9.92
N TYR A 330 -19.29 13.81 9.37
CA TYR A 330 -19.15 14.12 7.95
C TYR A 330 -17.92 15.00 7.69
N LYS A 331 -16.73 14.50 8.02
CA LYS A 331 -15.50 15.26 7.84
C LYS A 331 -15.30 15.67 6.38
N ARG A 332 -15.41 16.98 6.11
CA ARG A 332 -15.20 17.57 4.78
C ARG A 332 -13.73 17.49 4.36
N MET A 333 -13.48 17.09 3.13
CA MET A 333 -12.14 17.04 2.54
C MET A 333 -11.74 18.37 1.88
N THR A 334 -12.51 19.45 2.08
CA THR A 334 -12.33 20.75 1.41
C THR A 334 -10.95 21.38 1.66
N ALA A 335 -10.46 21.31 2.90
CA ALA A 335 -9.17 21.91 3.26
C ALA A 335 -7.98 21.03 2.84
N GLU A 336 -6.84 21.66 2.60
CA GLU A 336 -5.55 20.97 2.57
C GLU A 336 -5.31 20.33 3.94
N MET A 337 -5.14 19.01 3.98
CA MET A 337 -4.85 18.31 5.23
C MET A 337 -4.08 17.03 4.98
N CYS A 338 -3.30 16.65 5.97
CA CYS A 338 -2.57 15.40 6.03
C CYS A 338 -2.55 14.96 7.49
N ARG A 339 -3.20 13.83 7.78
CA ARG A 339 -3.43 13.37 9.15
C ARG A 339 -3.24 11.86 9.26
N ILE A 340 -2.74 11.43 10.41
CA ILE A 340 -2.92 10.08 10.91
C ILE A 340 -4.01 10.11 11.96
N TYR A 341 -5.00 9.22 11.82
CA TYR A 341 -6.04 8.98 12.79
C TYR A 341 -5.71 7.73 13.62
N SER A 342 -5.69 7.89 14.93
CA SER A 342 -5.64 6.81 15.93
C SER A 342 -7.05 6.58 16.48
N HIS A 343 -7.29 5.41 17.08
CA HIS A 343 -8.61 5.00 17.59
C HIS A 343 -9.76 5.04 16.55
N ALA A 344 -9.42 5.15 15.26
CA ALA A 344 -10.40 5.13 14.18
C ALA A 344 -11.13 3.78 14.12
N PRO A 345 -12.39 3.73 13.63
CA PRO A 345 -13.06 2.46 13.41
C PRO A 345 -12.34 1.62 12.36
N ARG A 346 -12.56 0.30 12.42
CA ARG A 346 -11.99 -0.66 11.45
C ARG A 346 -12.50 -0.44 10.02
N GLN A 347 -13.59 0.31 9.85
CA GLN A 347 -14.15 0.70 8.56
C GLN A 347 -14.69 2.13 8.62
N PHE A 348 -14.55 2.87 7.51
CA PHE A 348 -15.14 4.20 7.30
C PHE A 348 -15.43 4.38 5.81
N THR A 349 -16.21 5.40 5.44
CA THR A 349 -16.65 5.59 4.04
C THR A 349 -16.19 6.93 3.49
N ILE A 350 -15.62 6.92 2.29
CA ILE A 350 -15.43 8.14 1.49
C ILE A 350 -16.64 8.31 0.58
N ILE A 351 -17.32 9.45 0.68
CA ILE A 351 -18.46 9.81 -0.16
C ILE A 351 -18.05 10.98 -1.06
N ASP A 352 -18.30 10.84 -2.36
CA ASP A 352 -18.17 11.92 -3.33
C ASP A 352 -19.53 12.25 -3.93
N ARG A 353 -20.08 13.39 -3.53
CA ARG A 353 -21.40 13.85 -3.99
C ARG A 353 -21.39 14.25 -5.48
N GLY A 354 -20.26 14.75 -6.00
CA GLY A 354 -20.16 15.16 -7.40
C GLY A 354 -20.19 13.96 -8.35
N ARG A 355 -19.58 12.84 -7.95
CA ARG A 355 -19.64 11.58 -8.71
C ARG A 355 -20.80 10.67 -8.34
N ARG A 356 -21.54 11.00 -7.27
CA ARG A 356 -22.61 10.15 -6.70
C ARG A 356 -22.11 8.73 -6.41
N ASN A 357 -20.89 8.65 -5.87
CA ASN A 357 -20.24 7.40 -5.55
C ASN A 357 -19.72 7.43 -4.12
N SER A 358 -19.56 6.26 -3.54
CA SER A 358 -18.97 6.07 -2.22
C SER A 358 -18.10 4.81 -2.23
N ILE A 359 -17.06 4.81 -1.41
CA ILE A 359 -16.18 3.66 -1.22
C ILE A 359 -15.99 3.45 0.27
N CYS A 360 -16.33 2.26 0.76
CA CYS A 360 -16.03 1.84 2.11
C CYS A 360 -14.59 1.33 2.15
N VAL A 361 -13.79 1.91 3.04
CA VAL A 361 -12.42 1.50 3.32
C VAL A 361 -12.42 0.73 4.61
N GLN A 362 -12.03 -0.54 4.54
CA GLN A 362 -11.90 -1.41 5.71
C GLN A 362 -10.44 -1.84 5.86
N ARG A 363 -9.98 -1.98 7.11
CA ARG A 363 -8.62 -2.43 7.42
C ARG A 363 -8.59 -3.58 8.43
N ARG A 364 -7.55 -4.41 8.33
CA ARG A 364 -7.22 -5.49 9.29
C ARG A 364 -5.73 -5.45 9.61
N GLY A 365 -5.35 -5.70 10.86
CA GLY A 365 -3.94 -5.78 11.28
C GLY A 365 -3.24 -4.43 11.49
N PHE A 366 -3.93 -3.32 11.23
CA PHE A 366 -3.45 -1.96 11.49
C PHE A 366 -4.34 -1.24 12.50
N GLU A 367 -3.74 -0.37 13.28
CA GLU A 367 -4.43 0.50 14.23
C GLU A 367 -4.74 1.87 13.64
N GLU A 368 -3.82 2.45 12.87
CA GLU A 368 -3.98 3.81 12.36
C GLU A 368 -4.49 3.89 10.91
N VAL A 369 -5.03 5.06 10.57
CA VAL A 369 -5.45 5.42 9.21
C VAL A 369 -4.79 6.73 8.79
N TYR A 370 -4.11 6.70 7.67
CA TYR A 370 -3.63 7.89 6.98
C TYR A 370 -4.74 8.48 6.12
N VAL A 371 -4.93 9.80 6.19
CA VAL A 371 -5.84 10.56 5.33
C VAL A 371 -5.16 11.83 4.85
N PHE A 372 -5.17 12.05 3.55
CA PHE A 372 -4.61 13.21 2.90
C PHE A 372 -5.58 13.78 1.86
N SER A 373 -5.81 15.10 1.96
CA SER A 373 -6.55 15.88 0.98
C SER A 373 -5.65 16.97 0.39
N PRO A 374 -5.52 17.05 -0.95
CA PRO A 374 -4.90 18.18 -1.63
C PRO A 374 -5.64 19.51 -1.43
N GLY A 375 -6.88 19.49 -0.94
CA GLY A 375 -7.74 20.66 -0.82
C GLY A 375 -8.42 21.08 -2.13
N SER A 376 -9.42 21.94 -2.02
CA SER A 376 -10.36 22.29 -3.10
C SER A 376 -9.89 23.39 -4.05
N LYS A 377 -8.70 23.95 -3.86
CA LYS A 377 -8.15 25.02 -4.71
C LYS A 377 -7.85 24.58 -6.15
N TYR A 378 -7.76 23.27 -6.39
CA TYR A 378 -7.47 22.72 -7.71
C TYR A 378 -8.73 22.49 -8.55
N GLN A 379 -8.53 22.35 -9.86
CA GLN A 379 -9.61 22.12 -10.82
C GLN A 379 -10.36 20.82 -10.52
N TRP A 380 -11.69 20.88 -10.63
CA TRP A 380 -12.57 19.72 -10.56
C TRP A 380 -12.20 18.70 -11.64
N TYR A 381 -12.24 17.41 -11.29
CA TYR A 381 -11.86 16.28 -12.13
C TYR A 381 -10.43 16.34 -12.68
N GLY A 382 -9.60 17.25 -12.16
CA GLY A 382 -8.21 17.43 -12.59
C GLY A 382 -7.22 16.50 -11.89
N LYS A 383 -5.93 16.80 -12.06
CA LYS A 383 -4.80 16.02 -11.51
C LYS A 383 -4.82 15.87 -9.99
N TYR A 384 -5.41 16.81 -9.26
CA TYR A 384 -5.49 16.78 -7.80
C TYR A 384 -6.92 16.52 -7.30
N ALA A 385 -7.80 16.00 -8.16
CA ALA A 385 -9.14 15.55 -7.80
C ALA A 385 -9.08 14.11 -7.24
N TYR A 386 -8.43 13.97 -6.08
CA TYR A 386 -8.38 12.74 -5.31
C TYR A 386 -8.33 13.05 -3.81
N VAL A 387 -8.62 12.03 -3.01
CA VAL A 387 -8.20 11.96 -1.60
C VAL A 387 -7.36 10.70 -1.44
N CYS A 388 -6.28 10.78 -0.67
CA CYS A 388 -5.46 9.61 -0.38
C CYS A 388 -5.82 9.09 1.01
N VAL A 389 -6.15 7.81 1.10
CA VAL A 389 -6.49 7.15 2.36
C VAL A 389 -5.81 5.80 2.45
N GLY A 390 -5.66 5.27 3.65
CA GLY A 390 -5.33 3.87 3.84
C GLY A 390 -4.75 3.59 5.21
N PRO A 391 -4.70 2.32 5.61
CA PRO A 391 -4.12 1.94 6.88
C PRO A 391 -2.62 2.22 6.92
N THR A 392 -2.13 2.54 8.11
CA THR A 392 -0.71 2.78 8.37
C THR A 392 -0.35 2.31 9.78
N MET A 393 0.94 2.14 10.05
CA MET A 393 1.47 1.94 11.39
C MET A 393 2.08 3.25 11.84
N LEU A 394 1.69 3.76 12.99
CA LEU A 394 2.38 4.93 13.56
C LEU A 394 3.73 4.54 14.17
N GLU A 395 3.80 3.36 14.79
CA GLU A 395 5.01 2.80 15.40
C GLU A 395 5.38 1.47 14.73
N PRO A 396 6.69 1.22 14.47
CA PRO A 396 7.12 -0.05 13.92
C PRO A 396 6.84 -1.23 14.86
N ILE A 397 6.46 -2.38 14.30
CA ILE A 397 6.25 -3.62 15.04
C ILE A 397 7.54 -4.46 15.02
N VAL A 398 7.96 -4.98 16.16
CA VAL A 398 9.13 -5.85 16.24
C VAL A 398 8.76 -7.31 15.95
N LEU A 399 9.28 -7.85 14.85
CA LEU A 399 9.15 -9.24 14.44
C LEU A 399 10.35 -10.06 14.92
N SER A 400 10.10 -10.96 15.87
CA SER A 400 11.10 -11.97 16.28
C SER A 400 11.44 -12.94 15.15
N SER A 401 12.55 -13.67 15.27
CA SER A 401 12.90 -14.72 14.32
C SER A 401 11.77 -15.74 14.18
N GLY A 402 11.41 -16.08 12.94
CA GLY A 402 10.29 -16.97 12.60
C GLY A 402 8.90 -16.36 12.71
N ALA A 403 8.78 -15.13 13.23
CA ALA A 403 7.48 -14.46 13.40
C ALA A 403 6.92 -13.98 12.07
N THR A 404 5.58 -13.90 12.02
CA THR A 404 4.84 -13.45 10.85
C THR A 404 3.80 -12.43 11.28
N TRP A 405 3.71 -11.34 10.51
CA TRP A 405 2.66 -10.34 10.65
C TRP A 405 1.85 -10.28 9.36
N SER A 406 0.56 -9.97 9.49
CA SER A 406 -0.36 -9.84 8.36
C SER A 406 -1.24 -8.61 8.52
N GLY A 407 -1.45 -7.89 7.43
CA GLY A 407 -2.39 -6.79 7.36
C GLY A 407 -3.21 -6.86 6.06
N ALA A 408 -4.30 -6.09 6.03
CA ALA A 408 -5.16 -6.03 4.86
C ALA A 408 -5.88 -4.68 4.75
N GLN A 409 -6.19 -4.29 3.51
CA GLN A 409 -7.14 -3.25 3.16
C GLN A 409 -8.20 -3.84 2.22
N TYR A 410 -9.46 -3.46 2.40
CA TYR A 410 -10.55 -3.77 1.48
C TYR A 410 -11.22 -2.47 1.02
N LEU A 411 -11.34 -2.30 -0.30
CA LEU A 411 -12.11 -1.24 -0.93
C LEU A 411 -13.43 -1.84 -1.41
N ARG A 412 -14.55 -1.48 -0.78
CA ARG A 412 -15.86 -2.01 -1.13
C ARG A 412 -16.74 -0.92 -1.74
N ASN A 413 -17.51 -1.28 -2.77
CA ASN A 413 -18.58 -0.42 -3.26
C ASN A 413 -19.85 -0.71 -2.45
N PRO A 414 -20.32 0.20 -1.59
CA PRO A 414 -21.54 0.01 -0.82
C PRO A 414 -22.82 0.22 -1.65
N ASN A 415 -22.71 0.65 -2.92
CA ASN A 415 -23.84 0.95 -3.80
C ASN A 415 -24.25 -0.23 -4.68
N LEU A 416 -24.02 -1.47 -4.24
CA LEU A 416 -24.40 -2.71 -4.92
C LEU A 416 -25.56 -3.41 -4.22
#